data_AF-A0A4S0UYI7-F1
#
_entry.id   AF-A0A4S0UYI7-F1
#
_cell.length_a   1.000
_cell.length_b   1.000
_cell.length_c   1.000
_cell.angle_alpha   90.00
_cell.angle_beta   90.00
_cell.angle_gamma   90.00
#
_symmetry.space_group_name_H-M   'P 1'
#
loop_
_entity.id
_entity.type
_entity.pdbx_description
1 polymer ?
#
loop_
_entity_poly.entity_id
_entity_poly.type
_entity_poly.pdbx_seq_one_letter_code
_entity_poly.pdbx_strand_id
1 'polypeptide(L)'
;MAIANPALAGTGRRWPMLALISVSAFLPMTTWFSATAITPQLTRLWGLSPAQGAWITGAVQIGFAIGALASSIAGLLDLVSLRRVMGVSALIAAAAN
;
A
#
# COMPACT_ATOMS: atom_id res chain seq x y z
N MET A 1 -8.74 24.00 -41.78
CA MET A 1 -8.72 22.77 -40.97
C MET A 1 -8.35 23.18 -39.55
N ALA A 2 -9.35 23.37 -38.68
CA ALA A 2 -9.12 23.80 -37.30
C ALA A 2 -8.60 22.61 -36.47
N ILE A 3 -7.37 22.72 -35.97
CA ILE A 3 -6.82 21.78 -34.99
C ILE A 3 -7.63 21.92 -33.69
N ALA A 4 -8.48 20.93 -33.40
CA ALA A 4 -9.17 20.87 -32.12
C ALA A 4 -8.13 20.77 -31.00
N ASN A 5 -8.10 21.75 -30.09
CA ASN A 5 -7.19 21.76 -28.96
C ASN A 5 -7.59 20.64 -27.97
N PRO A 6 -6.74 19.62 -27.74
CA PRO A 6 -7.05 18.50 -26.85
C PRO A 6 -7.23 18.93 -25.38
N ALA A 7 -6.84 20.17 -25.02
CA ALA A 7 -7.00 20.72 -23.68
C ALA A 7 -8.46 20.82 -23.21
N LEU A 8 -9.44 20.93 -24.13
CA LEU A 8 -10.86 21.00 -23.79
C LEU A 8 -11.48 19.62 -23.51
N ALA A 9 -10.80 18.53 -23.84
CA ALA A 9 -11.34 17.17 -23.73
C ALA A 9 -11.17 16.52 -22.34
N GLY A 10 -10.65 17.21 -21.33
CA GLY A 10 -10.11 16.52 -20.13
C GLY A 10 -10.21 17.24 -18.78
N THR A 11 -11.13 18.19 -18.58
CA THR A 11 -11.31 18.82 -17.26
C THR A 11 -12.19 17.98 -16.32
N GLY A 12 -13.18 17.23 -16.85
CA GLY A 12 -14.15 16.48 -16.05
C GLY A 12 -13.64 15.20 -15.37
N ARG A 13 -12.52 14.62 -15.82
CA ARG A 13 -12.00 13.32 -15.29
C ARG A 13 -10.88 13.46 -14.28
N ARG A 14 -10.40 14.68 -14.00
CA ARG A 14 -9.26 14.93 -13.10
C ARG A 14 -9.58 14.57 -11.65
N TRP A 15 -10.69 15.09 -11.13
CA TRP A 15 -11.14 14.83 -9.76
C TRP A 15 -11.48 13.36 -9.49
N PRO A 16 -12.23 12.64 -10.37
CA PRO A 16 -12.43 11.20 -10.21
C PRO A 16 -11.12 10.40 -10.20
N MET A 17 -10.14 10.77 -11.03
CA MET A 17 -8.85 10.06 -11.08
C MET A 17 -8.04 10.28 -9.81
N LEU A 18 -8.04 11.51 -9.26
CA LEU A 18 -7.40 11.81 -7.98
C LEU A 18 -8.05 11.02 -6.86
N ALA A 19 -9.39 11.03 -6.78
CA ALA A 19 -10.12 10.25 -5.79
C ALA A 19 -9.79 8.75 -5.88
N LEU A 20 -9.75 8.20 -7.10
CA LEU A 20 -9.39 6.80 -7.33
C LEU A 20 -7.97 6.49 -6.84
N ILE A 21 -6.99 7.31 -7.19
CA ILE A 21 -5.59 7.12 -6.77
C ILE A 21 -5.48 7.22 -5.24
N SER A 22 -6.07 8.25 -4.63
CA SER A 22 -6.05 8.45 -3.18
C SER A 22 -6.70 7.28 -2.44
N VAL A 23 -7.87 6.80 -2.86
CA VAL A 23 -8.53 5.65 -2.24
C VAL A 23 -7.70 4.38 -2.44
N SER A 24 -7.17 4.16 -3.64
CA SER A 24 -6.34 2.98 -3.93
C SER A 24 -5.03 2.95 -3.15
N ALA A 25 -4.44 4.12 -2.84
CA ALA A 25 -3.26 4.21 -2.00
C ALA A 25 -3.59 4.09 -0.50
N PHE A 26 -4.78 4.55 -0.08
CA PHE A 26 -5.23 4.51 1.30
C PHE A 26 -5.64 3.09 1.76
N LEU A 27 -6.38 2.34 0.94
CA LEU A 27 -6.93 1.04 1.35
C LEU A 27 -5.85 0.03 1.83
N PRO A 28 -4.71 -0.16 1.12
CA PRO A 28 -3.64 -1.04 1.61
C PRO A 28 -2.99 -0.56 2.90
N MET A 29 -3.06 0.74 3.23
CA MET A 29 -2.56 1.22 4.52
C MET A 29 -3.40 0.69 5.70
N THR A 30 -4.65 0.28 5.48
CA THR A 30 -5.46 -0.31 6.56
C THR A 30 -4.88 -1.63 7.06
N THR A 31 -4.37 -2.47 6.15
CA THR A 31 -3.68 -3.73 6.51
C THR A 31 -2.30 -3.45 7.14
N TRP A 32 -1.67 -2.33 6.78
CA TRP A 32 -0.41 -1.90 7.39
C TRP A 32 -0.56 -1.55 8.88
N PHE A 33 -1.67 -0.90 9.25
CA PHE A 33 -1.89 -0.42 10.62
C PHE A 33 -2.72 -1.39 11.50
N SER A 34 -3.35 -2.41 10.93
CA SER A 34 -4.25 -3.33 11.65
C SER A 34 -3.60 -3.97 12.88
N ALA A 35 -2.40 -4.54 12.72
CA ALA A 35 -1.65 -5.17 13.82
C ALA A 35 -1.29 -4.16 14.92
N THR A 36 -0.88 -2.96 14.53
CA THR A 36 -0.54 -1.87 15.46
C THR A 36 -1.75 -1.44 16.29
N ALA A 37 -2.93 -1.37 15.67
CA ALA A 37 -4.16 -0.96 16.33
C ALA A 37 -4.56 -1.92 17.47
N ILE A 38 -4.31 -3.22 17.30
CA ILE A 38 -4.65 -4.25 18.30
C ILE A 38 -3.50 -4.59 19.26
N THR A 39 -2.30 -4.03 19.08
CA THR A 39 -1.13 -4.32 19.94
C THR A 39 -1.43 -4.23 21.43
N PRO A 40 -2.12 -3.20 21.97
CA PRO A 40 -2.41 -3.14 23.41
C PRO A 40 -3.30 -4.28 23.90
N GLN A 41 -4.25 -4.74 23.06
CA GLN A 41 -5.11 -5.87 23.38
C GLN A 41 -4.30 -7.17 23.34
N LEU A 42 -3.48 -7.34 22.30
CA LEU A 42 -2.63 -8.51 22.09
C LEU A 42 -1.60 -8.68 23.22
N THR A 43 -0.97 -7.58 23.64
CA THR A 43 -0.03 -7.57 24.77
C THR A 43 -0.67 -8.07 26.06
N ARG A 44 -1.92 -7.69 26.34
CA ARG A 44 -2.65 -8.17 27.52
C ARG A 44 -3.05 -9.65 27.39
N LEU A 45 -3.54 -10.05 26.22
CA LEU A 45 -4.03 -11.42 25.99
C LEU A 45 -2.90 -12.45 25.98
N TRP A 46 -1.72 -12.08 25.45
CA TRP A 46 -0.58 -12.99 25.27
C TRP A 46 0.54 -12.76 26.30
N GLY A 47 0.37 -11.81 27.22
CA GLY A 47 1.37 -11.50 28.25
C GLY A 47 2.71 -11.02 27.68
N LEU A 48 2.68 -10.23 26.59
CA LEU A 48 3.89 -9.78 25.91
C LEU A 48 4.67 -8.78 26.76
N SER A 49 5.99 -8.92 26.78
CA SER A 49 6.89 -7.87 27.28
C SER A 49 6.82 -6.62 26.40
N PRO A 50 7.26 -5.44 26.90
CA PRO A 50 7.30 -4.21 26.10
C PRO A 50 8.08 -4.35 24.79
N ALA A 51 9.21 -5.08 24.82
CA ALA A 51 10.03 -5.34 23.64
C ALA A 51 9.30 -6.22 22.61
N GLN A 52 8.59 -7.26 23.06
CA GLN A 52 7.79 -8.10 22.17
C GLN A 52 6.60 -7.34 21.56
N GLY A 53 5.94 -6.48 22.34
CA GLY A 53 4.88 -5.61 21.83
C GLY A 53 5.38 -4.65 20.75
N ALA A 54 6.61 -4.13 20.86
CA ALA A 54 7.23 -3.30 19.83
C ALA A 54 7.49 -4.06 18.52
N TRP A 55 7.77 -5.37 18.60
CA TRP A 55 8.00 -6.19 17.42
C TRP A 55 6.74 -6.45 16.58
N ILE A 56 5.54 -6.35 17.16
CA ILE A 56 4.27 -6.47 16.43
C ILE A 56 4.18 -5.42 15.31
N THR A 57 4.68 -4.21 15.56
CA THR A 57 4.72 -3.13 14.56
C THR A 57 6.01 -3.16 13.75
N GLY A 58 7.13 -3.50 14.39
CA GLY A 58 8.44 -3.62 13.73
C GLY A 58 8.47 -4.63 12.58
N ALA A 59 7.70 -5.72 12.67
CA ALA A 59 7.63 -6.73 11.63
C ALA A 59 7.18 -6.17 10.26
N VAL A 60 6.20 -5.25 10.26
CA VAL A 60 5.70 -4.61 9.03
C VAL A 60 6.79 -3.77 8.36
N GLN A 61 7.56 -3.03 9.17
CA GLN A 61 8.66 -2.19 8.66
C GLN A 61 9.76 -3.04 7.98
N ILE A 62 10.11 -4.17 8.60
CA ILE A 62 11.07 -5.11 8.03
C ILE A 62 10.54 -5.71 6.72
N GLY A 63 9.28 -6.15 6.73
CA GLY A 63 8.63 -6.70 5.53
C GLY A 63 8.64 -5.71 4.36
N PHE A 64 8.36 -4.44 4.62
CA PHE A 64 8.45 -3.38 3.61
C PHE A 64 9.87 -3.20 3.07
N ALA A 65 10.88 -3.16 3.94
CA ALA A 65 12.27 -3.02 3.51
C ALA A 65 12.70 -4.19 2.62
N ILE A 66 12.38 -5.43 3.04
CA ILE A 66 12.66 -6.64 2.26
C ILE A 66 11.92 -6.59 0.93
N GLY A 67 10.64 -6.25 0.91
CA GLY A 67 9.82 -6.19 -0.30
C GLY A 67 10.31 -5.12 -1.29
N ALA A 68 10.69 -3.94 -0.80
CA ALA A 68 11.24 -2.86 -1.61
C ALA A 68 12.59 -3.26 -2.23
N LEU A 69 13.49 -3.85 -1.43
CA LEU A 69 14.79 -4.33 -1.91
C LEU A 69 14.63 -5.46 -2.94
N ALA A 70 13.81 -6.46 -2.64
CA ALA A 70 13.54 -7.56 -3.57
C ALA A 70 12.96 -7.06 -4.89
N SER A 71 12.00 -6.13 -4.84
CA SER A 71 11.40 -5.52 -6.03
C SER A 71 12.42 -4.72 -6.84
N SER A 72 13.31 -3.99 -6.17
CA SER A 72 14.37 -3.21 -6.82
C SER A 72 15.42 -4.10 -7.48
N ILE A 73 15.87 -5.16 -6.80
CA ILE A 73 16.84 -6.12 -7.34
C ILE A 73 16.25 -6.84 -8.56
N ALA A 74 14.97 -7.19 -8.51
CA ALA A 74 14.27 -7.84 -9.61
C ALA A 74 13.94 -6.89 -10.78
N GLY A 75 14.16 -5.58 -10.65
CA GLY A 75 13.74 -4.60 -11.67
C GLY A 75 12.22 -4.65 -11.91
N LEU A 76 11.42 -4.92 -10.87
CA LEU A 76 10.02 -5.31 -11.02
C LEU A 76 9.18 -4.28 -11.79
N LEU A 77 9.48 -2.99 -11.60
CA LEU A 77 8.75 -1.89 -12.21
C LEU A 77 9.17 -1.62 -13.65
N ASP A 78 10.32 -2.15 -14.07
CA ASP A 78 10.78 -2.12 -15.46
C ASP A 78 10.11 -3.24 -16.27
N LEU A 79 9.74 -4.34 -15.60
CA LEU A 79 9.08 -5.50 -16.20
C LEU A 79 7.55 -5.41 -16.18
N VAL A 80 6.98 -4.81 -15.12
CA VAL A 80 5.53 -4.83 -14.86
C VAL A 80 5.03 -3.42 -14.58
N SER A 81 3.91 -3.04 -15.21
CA SER A 81 3.29 -1.74 -14.99
C SER A 81 2.96 -1.50 -13.50
N LEU A 82 3.29 -0.32 -12.98
CA LEU A 82 3.02 0.09 -11.59
C LEU A 82 1.58 -0.17 -11.14
N ARG A 83 0.59 0.05 -12.03
CA ARG A 83 -0.83 -0.23 -11.76
C ARG A 83 -1.10 -1.69 -11.37
N ARG A 84 -0.47 -2.64 -12.07
CA ARG A 84 -0.60 -4.07 -11.78
C ARG A 84 0.11 -4.44 -10.49
N VAL A 85 1.31 -3.91 -10.28
CA VAL A 85 2.08 -4.14 -9.05
C VAL A 85 1.29 -3.66 -7.84
N MET A 86 0.77 -2.42 -7.86
CA MET A 86 -0.06 -1.91 -6.76
C MET A 86 -1.31 -2.76 -6.52
N GLY A 87 -2.04 -3.13 -7.58
CA GLY A 87 -3.26 -3.93 -7.47
C GLY A 87 -3.00 -5.34 -6.89
N VAL A 88 -2.00 -6.05 -7.42
CA VAL A 88 -1.65 -7.39 -6.94
C VAL A 88 -1.12 -7.34 -5.51
N SER A 89 -0.23 -6.39 -5.19
CA SER A 89 0.29 -6.23 -3.82
C SER A 89 -0.82 -5.91 -2.83
N ALA A 90 -1.79 -5.06 -3.20
CA ALA A 90 -2.95 -4.77 -2.36
C ALA A 90 -3.80 -6.02 -2.09
N LEU A 91 -4.03 -6.85 -3.11
CA LEU A 91 -4.77 -8.11 -2.96
C LEU A 91 -4.02 -9.12 -2.08
N ILE A 92 -2.70 -9.25 -2.25
CA ILE A 92 -1.87 -10.10 -1.40
C ILE A 92 -1.92 -9.62 0.05
N ALA A 93 -1.79 -8.31 0.29
CA ALA A 93 -1.86 -7.74 1.64
C ALA A 93 -3.23 -7.98 2.29
N ALA A 94 -4.32 -7.83 1.53
CA ALA A 94 -5.67 -8.12 2.00
C ALA A 94 -5.89 -9.60 2.32
N ALA A 95 -5.30 -10.51 1.54
CA ALA A 95 -5.41 -11.95 1.80
C ALA A 95 -4.58 -12.43 3.00
N ALA A 96 -3.47 -11.74 3.29
CA ALA A 96 -2.56 -12.08 4.39
C ALA A 96 -2.94 -11.46 5.74
N ASN A 97 -3.91 -10.54 5.76
CA ASN A 97 -4.39 -9.84 6.95
C ASN A 97 -5.68 -10.45 7.49
#